data_AF-A0A5E6XDC7-F1
#
_entry.id   AF-A0A5E6XDC7-F1
#
_cell.length_a   1.000
_cell.length_b   1.000
_cell.length_c   1.000
_cell.angle_alpha   90.00
_cell.angle_beta   90.00
_cell.angle_gamma   90.00
#
_symmetry.space_group_name_H-M   'P 1'
#
loop_
_entity.id
_entity.type
_entity.pdbx_description
1 polymer ?
#
loop_
_entity_poly.entity_id
_entity_poly.type
_entity_poly.pdbx_seq_one_letter_code
_entity_poly.pdbx_strand_id
1 'polypeptide(L)'
;MSGIFSRINIDVLDSVNQRLKKCQPKIYERLVGPLYERKRDKKFRCYCNNPKSLHDICQEIINDEVHFHSLICDACWQKDVVKTWGYYGWASKLIPYKTWGALCEKRAHAKFVQ
;
A
#
# COMPACT_ATOMS: atom_id res chain seq x y z
N MET A 1 -11.66 -9.27 33.58
CA MET A 1 -10.41 -8.47 33.67
C MET A 1 -9.55 -8.54 32.41
N SER A 2 -10.10 -8.82 31.22
CA SER A 2 -9.34 -8.98 29.96
C SER A 2 -9.27 -7.73 29.08
N GLY A 3 -10.09 -6.70 29.32
CA GLY A 3 -10.21 -5.54 28.45
C GLY A 3 -9.19 -4.40 28.67
N ILE A 4 -8.47 -4.40 29.79
CA ILE A 4 -7.52 -3.31 30.14
C ILE A 4 -6.14 -3.59 29.54
N PHE A 5 -5.65 -4.83 29.63
CA PHE A 5 -4.38 -5.23 29.02
C PHE A 5 -4.38 -5.10 27.49
N SER A 6 -5.50 -5.37 26.83
CA SER A 6 -5.60 -5.22 25.37
C SER A 6 -5.55 -3.75 24.93
N ARG A 7 -6.13 -2.83 25.71
CA ARG A 7 -6.09 -1.38 25.42
C ARG A 7 -4.70 -0.79 25.62
N ILE A 8 -4.00 -1.14 26.70
CA ILE A 8 -2.62 -0.71 26.95
C ILE A 8 -1.70 -1.12 25.81
N ASN A 9 -1.86 -2.34 25.27
CA ASN A 9 -1.08 -2.81 24.14
C ASN A 9 -1.35 -2.01 22.86
N ILE A 10 -2.58 -1.53 22.64
CA ILE A 10 -2.93 -0.69 21.47
C ILE A 10 -2.29 0.69 21.59
N ASP A 11 -2.36 1.34 22.75
CA ASP A 11 -1.82 2.69 22.95
C ASP A 11 -0.29 2.71 22.85
N VAL A 12 0.37 1.67 23.38
CA VAL A 12 1.82 1.47 23.25
C VAL A 12 2.19 1.24 21.77
N LEU A 13 1.44 0.40 21.06
CA LEU A 13 1.69 0.11 19.64
C LEU A 13 1.52 1.36 18.77
N ASP A 14 0.47 2.15 18.99
CA ASP A 14 0.28 3.41 18.28
C ASP A 14 1.43 4.37 18.56
N SER A 15 1.81 4.53 19.83
CA SER A 15 2.95 5.40 20.21
C SER A 15 4.25 4.98 19.52
N VAL A 16 4.53 3.67 19.45
CA VAL A 16 5.69 3.12 18.72
C VAL A 16 5.59 3.41 17.23
N ASN A 17 4.42 3.20 16.63
CA ASN A 17 4.17 3.46 15.21
C ASN A 17 4.33 4.95 14.87
N GLN A 18 3.82 5.87 15.69
CA GLN A 18 4.02 7.31 15.50
C GLN A 18 5.50 7.69 15.61
N ARG A 19 6.22 7.11 16.57
CA ARG A 19 7.67 7.33 16.69
C ARG A 19 8.43 6.77 15.49
N LEU A 20 8.08 5.58 15.01
CA LEU A 20 8.67 4.96 13.83
C LEU A 20 8.40 5.82 12.59
N LYS A 21 7.17 6.31 12.43
CA LYS A 21 6.77 7.23 11.36
C LYS A 21 7.62 8.50 11.34
N LYS A 22 7.90 9.07 12.52
CA LYS A 22 8.71 10.28 12.67
C LYS A 22 10.21 10.03 12.43
N CYS A 23 10.76 8.99 13.04
CA CYS A 23 12.20 8.75 13.05
C CYS A 23 12.70 7.96 11.83
N GLN A 24 11.88 7.06 11.28
CA GLN A 24 12.25 6.17 10.18
C GLN A 24 11.08 6.03 9.18
N PRO A 25 10.66 7.12 8.51
CA PRO A 25 9.46 7.16 7.67
C PRO A 25 9.49 6.12 6.54
N LYS A 26 10.66 5.83 5.97
CA LYS A 26 10.80 4.80 4.92
C LYS A 26 10.48 3.39 5.42
N ILE A 27 10.87 3.06 6.66
CA ILE A 27 10.56 1.76 7.26
C ILE A 27 9.08 1.69 7.60
N TYR A 28 8.53 2.78 8.14
CA TYR A 28 7.10 2.89 8.40
C TYR A 28 6.26 2.65 7.13
N GLU A 29 6.58 3.31 6.02
CA GLU A 29 5.89 3.08 4.74
C GLU A 29 6.00 1.64 4.26
N ARG A 30 7.17 1.04 4.44
CA ARG A 30 7.43 -0.31 3.98
C ARG A 30 6.64 -1.35 4.77
N LEU A 31 6.50 -1.19 6.08
CA LEU A 31 6.04 -2.25 6.99
C LEU A 31 4.71 -1.95 7.69
N VAL A 32 4.31 -0.69 7.79
CA VAL A 32 3.14 -0.29 8.58
C VAL A 32 2.05 0.30 7.69
N GLY A 33 2.38 1.29 6.85
CA GLY A 33 1.38 1.95 6.01
C GLY A 33 1.80 3.33 5.53
N PRO A 34 0.94 4.06 4.79
CA PRO A 34 1.30 5.34 4.19
C PRO A 34 1.58 6.42 5.24
N LEU A 35 2.48 7.36 4.93
CA LEU A 35 2.80 8.49 5.81
C LEU A 35 1.64 9.46 6.01
N TYR A 36 0.74 9.53 5.03
CA TYR A 36 -0.37 10.47 5.05
C TYR A 36 -1.65 9.70 4.71
N GLU A 37 -2.67 9.94 5.52
CA GLU A 37 -4.01 9.50 5.15
C GLU A 37 -4.44 10.21 3.87
N ARG A 38 -5.03 9.44 2.96
CA ARG A 38 -5.79 9.98 1.84
C ARG A 38 -7.23 9.60 2.07
N LYS A 39 -8.17 10.39 1.57
CA LYS A 39 -9.59 10.06 1.64
C LYS A 39 -10.21 10.29 0.28
N ARG A 40 -11.08 9.36 -0.12
CA ARG A 40 -11.91 9.45 -1.32
C ARG A 40 -13.34 9.12 -0.92
N ASP A 41 -14.28 9.31 -1.84
CA ASP A 41 -15.64 8.76 -1.72
C ASP A 41 -15.57 7.27 -1.30
N LYS A 42 -16.35 6.92 -0.27
CA LYS A 42 -16.36 5.60 0.38
C LYS A 42 -16.76 4.47 -0.57
N LYS A 43 -17.42 4.77 -1.69
CA LYS A 43 -17.76 3.76 -2.71
C LYS A 43 -16.52 3.12 -3.34
N PHE A 44 -15.37 3.81 -3.33
CA PHE A 44 -14.12 3.29 -3.87
C PHE A 44 -13.40 2.42 -2.84
N ARG A 45 -12.90 1.27 -3.30
CA ARG A 45 -12.16 0.28 -2.50
C ARG A 45 -10.65 0.34 -2.74
N CYS A 46 -10.10 1.52 -3.05
CA CYS A 46 -8.67 1.69 -3.35
C CYS A 46 -7.82 1.97 -2.10
N TYR A 47 -6.50 2.02 -2.26
CA TYR A 47 -5.55 2.32 -1.17
C TYR A 47 -5.67 3.71 -0.55
N CYS A 48 -6.48 4.61 -1.13
CA CYS A 48 -6.87 5.82 -0.43
C CYS A 48 -7.75 5.48 0.79
N ASN A 49 -8.77 4.64 0.60
CA ASN A 49 -9.73 4.31 1.66
C ASN A 49 -9.31 3.08 2.46
N ASN A 50 -8.55 2.17 1.86
CA ASN A 50 -8.00 0.97 2.48
C ASN A 50 -6.47 1.00 2.43
N PRO A 51 -5.82 1.86 3.23
CA PRO A 51 -4.37 2.04 3.18
C PRO A 51 -3.64 0.73 3.52
N LYS A 52 -2.53 0.48 2.82
CA LYS A 52 -1.68 -0.70 2.98
C LYS A 52 -0.20 -0.31 3.05
N SER A 53 0.62 -1.17 3.63
CA SER A 53 2.07 -1.01 3.57
C SER A 53 2.59 -1.32 2.15
N LEU A 54 3.79 -0.83 1.81
CA LEU A 54 4.40 -1.21 0.53
C LEU A 54 4.65 -2.72 0.45
N HIS A 55 4.91 -3.38 1.59
CA HIS A 55 5.06 -4.83 1.62
C HIS A 55 3.78 -5.56 1.22
N ASP A 56 2.64 -5.17 1.79
CA ASP A 56 1.35 -5.80 1.47
C ASP A 56 0.96 -5.57 0.00
N ILE A 57 1.23 -4.36 -0.52
CA ILE A 57 1.00 -4.05 -1.93
C ILE A 57 1.91 -4.88 -2.83
N CYS A 58 3.15 -5.17 -2.40
CA CYS A 58 4.03 -6.07 -3.13
C CYS A 58 3.44 -7.48 -3.22
N GLN A 59 2.87 -8.00 -2.13
CA GLN A 59 2.21 -9.31 -2.14
C GLN A 59 0.99 -9.29 -3.08
N GLU A 60 0.16 -8.25 -3.02
CA GLU A 60 -0.96 -8.10 -3.95
C GLU A 60 -0.53 -8.03 -5.41
N ILE A 61 0.60 -7.37 -5.72
CA ILE A 61 1.13 -7.33 -7.10
C ILE A 61 1.60 -8.72 -7.55
N ILE A 62 2.30 -9.45 -6.68
CA ILE A 62 2.84 -10.79 -7.00
C ILE A 62 1.70 -11.80 -7.17
N ASN A 63 0.69 -11.72 -6.31
CA ASN A 63 -0.48 -12.62 -6.32
C ASN A 63 -1.56 -12.19 -7.33
N ASP A 64 -1.37 -11.07 -8.03
CA ASP A 64 -2.33 -10.51 -8.98
C ASP A 64 -3.68 -10.09 -8.36
N GLU A 65 -3.63 -9.62 -7.11
CA GLU A 65 -4.80 -9.26 -6.27
C GLU A 65 -5.04 -7.75 -6.16
N VAL A 66 -4.27 -6.93 -6.89
CA VAL A 66 -4.43 -5.47 -6.86
C VAL A 66 -5.84 -5.09 -7.32
N HIS A 67 -6.63 -4.54 -6.39
CA HIS A 67 -8.03 -4.21 -6.65
C HIS A 67 -8.17 -3.18 -7.79
N PHE A 68 -9.16 -3.38 -8.67
CA PHE A 68 -9.46 -2.51 -9.82
C PHE A 68 -9.47 -1.00 -9.49
N HIS A 69 -10.20 -0.59 -8.45
CA HIS A 69 -10.22 0.79 -7.95
C HIS A 69 -8.83 1.40 -7.67
N SER A 70 -7.85 0.59 -7.24
CA SER A 70 -6.47 1.03 -7.02
C SER A 70 -5.72 1.25 -8.34
N LEU A 71 -6.01 0.46 -9.38
CA LEU A 71 -5.40 0.59 -10.71
C LEU A 71 -5.83 1.88 -11.41
N ILE A 72 -7.13 2.20 -11.36
CA ILE A 72 -7.67 3.40 -12.01
C ILE A 72 -7.40 4.69 -11.24
N CYS A 73 -7.04 4.61 -9.96
CA CYS A 73 -6.77 5.77 -9.13
C CYS A 73 -5.32 6.24 -9.33
N ASP A 74 -5.13 7.40 -9.96
CA ASP A 74 -3.79 7.94 -10.23
C ASP A 74 -2.96 8.18 -8.96
N ALA A 75 -3.61 8.61 -7.87
CA ALA A 75 -2.94 8.74 -6.60
C ALA A 75 -2.44 7.39 -6.08
N CYS A 76 -3.26 6.33 -6.16
CA CYS A 76 -2.88 4.98 -5.75
C CYS A 76 -1.75 4.42 -6.61
N TRP A 77 -1.85 4.63 -7.91
CA TRP A 77 -0.82 4.20 -8.84
C TRP A 77 0.54 4.83 -8.55
N GLN A 78 0.59 6.17 -8.45
CA GLN A 78 1.86 6.88 -8.29
C GLN A 78 2.47 6.71 -6.91
N LYS A 79 1.67 6.87 -5.85
CA LYS A 79 2.19 6.91 -4.47
C LYS A 79 2.44 5.54 -3.88
N ASP A 80 1.72 4.52 -4.35
CA ASP A 80 1.75 3.19 -3.73
C ASP A 80 2.27 2.15 -4.71
N VAL A 81 1.63 1.96 -5.87
CA VAL A 81 1.96 0.86 -6.79
C VAL A 81 3.33 1.05 -7.46
N VAL A 82 3.59 2.21 -8.07
CA VAL A 82 4.89 2.53 -8.70
C VAL A 82 6.00 2.59 -7.66
N LYS A 83 5.73 3.18 -6.49
CA LYS A 83 6.70 3.23 -5.39
C LYS A 83 7.06 1.84 -4.88
N THR A 84 6.06 0.96 -4.74
CA THR A 84 6.25 -0.46 -4.39
C THR A 84 7.11 -1.14 -5.43
N TRP A 85 6.84 -0.96 -6.73
CA TRP A 85 7.68 -1.55 -7.77
C TRP A 85 9.11 -0.97 -7.79
N GLY A 86 9.29 0.33 -7.56
CA GLY A 86 10.63 0.92 -7.46
C GLY A 86 11.46 0.27 -6.34
N TYR A 87 10.85 -0.08 -5.22
CA TYR A 87 11.55 -0.73 -4.12
C TYR A 87 11.68 -2.25 -4.33
N TYR A 88 10.56 -2.93 -4.55
CA TYR A 88 10.49 -4.39 -4.59
C TYR A 88 10.79 -4.97 -5.96
N GLY A 89 10.48 -4.28 -7.05
CA GLY A 89 10.84 -4.69 -8.40
C GLY A 89 12.25 -4.28 -8.80
N TRP A 90 12.57 -2.98 -8.71
CA TRP A 90 13.87 -2.50 -9.17
C TRP A 90 15.02 -2.79 -8.21
N ALA A 91 14.90 -2.42 -6.94
CA ALA A 91 15.99 -2.59 -5.97
C ALA A 91 16.09 -4.02 -5.42
N SER A 92 14.96 -4.63 -5.06
CA SER A 92 14.94 -5.96 -4.40
C SER A 92 14.73 -7.14 -5.36
N LYS A 93 14.38 -6.88 -6.62
CA LYS A 93 14.10 -7.90 -7.67
C LYS A 93 13.00 -8.94 -7.31
N LEU A 94 12.14 -8.62 -6.34
CA LEU A 94 11.02 -9.44 -5.90
C LEU A 94 9.81 -9.38 -6.84
N ILE A 95 9.57 -8.24 -7.50
CA ILE A 95 8.52 -8.12 -8.53
C ILE A 95 9.19 -8.27 -9.90
N PRO A 96 8.98 -9.40 -10.62
CA PRO A 96 9.55 -9.58 -11.94
C PRO A 96 9.03 -8.53 -12.93
N TYR A 97 9.86 -8.20 -13.92
CA TYR A 97 9.47 -7.25 -14.97
C TYR A 97 8.21 -7.70 -15.73
N LYS A 98 8.04 -9.01 -15.95
CA LYS A 98 6.85 -9.58 -16.57
C LYS A 98 5.57 -9.31 -15.76
N THR A 99 5.63 -9.52 -14.44
CA THR A 99 4.52 -9.24 -13.52
C THR A 99 4.17 -7.74 -13.53
N TRP A 100 5.19 -6.88 -13.54
CA TRP A 100 5.00 -5.43 -13.64
C TRP A 100 4.40 -5.00 -14.97
N GLY A 101 4.86 -5.57 -16.08
CA GLY A 101 4.32 -5.32 -17.42
C GLY A 101 2.83 -5.67 -17.51
N ALA A 102 2.47 -6.86 -17.02
CA ALA A 102 1.08 -7.29 -16.96
C ALA A 102 0.20 -6.34 -16.12
N LEU A 103 0.71 -5.85 -14.98
CA LEU A 103 -0.02 -4.88 -14.16
C LEU A 103 -0.21 -3.53 -14.87
N CYS A 104 0.81 -3.07 -15.61
CA CYS A 104 0.72 -1.86 -16.43
C CYS A 104 -0.36 -1.99 -17.52
N GLU A 105 -0.39 -3.13 -18.22
CA GLU A 105 -1.41 -3.43 -19.24
C GLU A 105 -2.82 -3.46 -18.64
N LYS A 106 -2.98 -4.15 -17.50
CA LYS A 106 -4.26 -4.17 -16.76
C LYS A 106 -4.75 -2.78 -16.42
N ARG A 107 -3.85 -1.89 -15.95
CA ARG A 107 -4.22 -0.50 -15.68
C ARG A 107 -4.61 0.24 -16.96
N ALA A 108 -3.84 0.09 -18.04
CA ALA A 108 -4.12 0.77 -19.31
C ALA A 108 -5.53 0.40 -19.81
N HIS A 109 -5.85 -0.89 -19.79
CA HIS A 109 -7.18 -1.39 -20.13
C HIS A 109 -8.26 -0.82 -19.20
N ALA A 110 -8.05 -0.93 -17.88
CA ALA A 110 -9.00 -0.48 -16.86
C ALA A 110 -9.31 1.03 -16.91
N LYS A 111 -8.36 1.86 -17.37
CA LYS A 111 -8.47 3.31 -17.30
C LYS A 111 -8.93 3.96 -18.61
N PHE A 112 -8.55 3.40 -19.76
CA PHE A 112 -8.69 4.07 -21.05
C PHE A 112 -9.56 3.33 -22.06
N VAL A 113 -9.83 2.04 -21.84
CA VAL A 113 -10.64 1.23 -22.77
C VAL A 113 -12.07 1.08 -22.28
N GLN A 114 -12.27 0.95 -20.96
CA GLN A 114 -13.58 0.87 -20.32
C GLN A 114 -14.17 2.23 -19.97
#